data_AF-A0A2G7M0A1-F1
#
_entry.id   AF-A0A2G7M0A1-F1
#
_cell.length_a   1.000
_cell.length_b   1.000
_cell.length_c   1.000
_cell.angle_alpha   90.00
_cell.angle_beta   90.00
_cell.angle_gamma   90.00
#
_symmetry.space_group_name_H-M   'P 1'
#
loop_
_entity.id
_entity.type
_entity.pdbx_description
1 polymer ?
#
loop_
_entity_poly.entity_id
_entity_poly.type
_entity_poly.pdbx_seq_one_letter_code
_entity_poly.pdbx_strand_id
1 'polypeptide(L)'
;MKIILNERRHAERALQYGEMDRKPTKTLGCLAKYGLEQGNSADNTYDLLNNFMTEYYPHYNTVHWDTFLTRVIKQSQKYIKSREEAHKSKLIEIDSVSITYSELQKIKQLKSKRLEKLAFVLLVYSKINNLINENDTYWINNDLKEIYSDSQMAVSKKDQGLLVHKLIQLGYLKESRYIDSTNVQVLFAVEEDEVAFKLVRFDDFVLEYLRWKGENIKNCTVCGRRMLARSNRMKYCRECKRAGYTLSNE
;
A
#
# COMPACT_ATOMS: atom_id res chain seq x y z
N MET A 1 1.32 -3.69 2.72
CA MET A 1 0.11 -2.95 2.32
C MET A 1 -0.73 -3.80 1.37
N LYS A 2 -2.05 -3.89 1.56
CA LYS A 2 -2.90 -4.77 0.73
C LYS A 2 -3.52 -4.06 -0.48
N ILE A 3 -3.53 -2.74 -0.51
CA ILE A 3 -4.09 -1.93 -1.60
C ILE A 3 -3.11 -1.80 -2.76
N ILE A 4 -3.64 -1.76 -3.99
CA ILE A 4 -2.88 -1.40 -5.19
C ILE A 4 -2.91 0.12 -5.29
N LEU A 5 -1.75 0.75 -5.19
CA LEU A 5 -1.62 2.20 -5.12
C LEU A 5 -1.57 2.88 -6.49
N ASN A 6 -1.22 2.15 -7.54
CA ASN A 6 -1.31 2.65 -8.92
C ASN A 6 -2.08 1.62 -9.76
N GLU A 7 -3.40 1.82 -9.87
CA GLU A 7 -4.34 0.90 -10.52
C GLU A 7 -4.14 0.87 -12.04
N ARG A 8 -3.85 2.02 -12.67
CA ARG A 8 -3.56 2.09 -14.11
C ARG A 8 -2.31 1.30 -14.47
N ARG A 9 -1.18 1.59 -13.82
CA ARG A 9 0.08 0.86 -14.07
C ARG A 9 -0.04 -0.64 -13.78
N HIS A 10 -0.82 -1.01 -12.76
CA HIS A 10 -1.09 -2.42 -12.47
C HIS A 10 -1.91 -3.08 -13.59
N ALA A 11 -2.95 -2.42 -14.09
CA ALA A 11 -3.76 -2.91 -15.20
C ALA A 11 -2.94 -3.03 -16.49
N GLU A 12 -2.14 -2.02 -16.83
CA GLU A 12 -1.25 -2.04 -18.02
C GLU A 12 -0.24 -3.19 -17.97
N ARG A 13 0.42 -3.40 -16.81
CA ARG A 13 1.35 -4.52 -16.64
C ARG A 13 0.67 -5.87 -16.68
N ALA A 14 -0.54 -5.98 -16.14
CA ALA A 14 -1.34 -7.19 -16.23
C ALA A 14 -1.65 -7.50 -17.70
N LEU A 15 -2.14 -6.52 -18.47
CA LEU A 15 -2.46 -6.71 -19.89
C LEU A 15 -1.22 -7.00 -20.75
N GLN A 16 -0.08 -6.40 -20.45
CA GLN A 16 1.13 -6.54 -21.26
C GLN A 16 1.94 -7.80 -20.93
N TYR A 17 2.01 -8.19 -19.66
CA TYR A 17 2.93 -9.24 -19.18
C TYR A 17 2.23 -10.38 -18.44
N GLY A 18 0.90 -10.34 -18.31
CA GLY A 18 0.17 -11.33 -17.50
C GLY A 18 0.40 -11.21 -16.00
N GLU A 19 0.90 -10.08 -15.52
CA GLU A 19 1.27 -9.92 -14.11
C GLU A 19 0.04 -9.93 -13.19
N MET A 20 -0.04 -10.93 -12.31
CA MET A 20 -1.08 -11.00 -11.29
C MET A 20 -0.63 -11.74 -10.03
N ASP A 21 -1.29 -11.43 -8.91
CA ASP A 21 -1.24 -12.25 -7.72
C ASP A 21 -1.81 -13.65 -8.00
N ARG A 22 -1.41 -14.65 -7.19
CA ARG A 22 -1.98 -16.02 -7.24
C ARG A 22 -3.51 -16.03 -7.22
N LYS A 23 -4.13 -15.05 -6.57
CA LYS A 23 -5.58 -14.80 -6.65
C LYS A 23 -5.83 -13.60 -7.55
N PRO A 24 -6.59 -13.74 -8.65
CA PRO A 24 -6.74 -12.70 -9.66
C PRO A 24 -7.68 -11.58 -9.23
N THR A 25 -8.39 -11.72 -8.10
CA THR A 25 -9.43 -10.80 -7.62
C THR A 25 -9.04 -9.32 -7.67
N LYS A 26 -7.82 -8.97 -7.21
CA LYS A 26 -7.37 -7.57 -7.22
C LYS A 26 -7.06 -7.07 -8.62
N THR A 27 -6.34 -7.88 -9.41
CA THR A 27 -6.02 -7.58 -10.81
C THR A 27 -7.29 -7.38 -11.62
N LEU A 28 -8.29 -8.26 -11.47
CA LEU A 28 -9.59 -8.13 -12.13
C LEU A 28 -10.34 -6.87 -11.72
N GLY A 29 -10.25 -6.47 -10.45
CA GLY A 29 -10.78 -5.19 -9.98
C GLY A 29 -10.12 -3.99 -10.68
N CYS A 30 -8.79 -3.98 -10.79
CA CYS A 30 -8.06 -2.92 -11.50
C CYS A 30 -8.38 -2.91 -12.99
N LEU A 31 -8.40 -4.07 -13.65
CA LEU A 31 -8.74 -4.20 -15.08
C LEU A 31 -10.16 -3.73 -15.37
N ALA A 32 -11.12 -4.08 -14.51
CA ALA A 32 -12.51 -3.65 -14.67
C ALA A 32 -12.65 -2.13 -14.56
N LYS A 33 -12.03 -1.51 -13.55
CA LYS A 33 -12.01 -0.05 -13.42
C LYS A 33 -11.31 0.62 -14.60
N TYR A 34 -10.16 0.08 -15.02
CA TYR A 34 -9.39 0.58 -16.16
C TYR A 34 -10.21 0.54 -17.46
N GLY A 35 -10.84 -0.59 -17.79
CA GLY A 35 -11.69 -0.71 -18.98
C GLY A 35 -12.85 0.29 -18.98
N LEU A 36 -13.56 0.41 -17.85
CA LEU A 36 -14.66 1.38 -17.72
C LEU A 36 -14.19 2.84 -17.81
N GLU A 37 -13.02 3.16 -17.26
CA GLU A 37 -12.44 4.50 -17.35
C GLU A 37 -12.03 4.87 -18.79
N GLN A 38 -11.60 3.89 -19.59
CA GLN A 38 -11.34 4.03 -21.02
C GLN A 38 -12.62 4.14 -21.87
N GLY A 39 -13.81 4.11 -21.25
CA GLY A 39 -15.10 4.26 -21.94
C GLY A 39 -15.71 2.95 -22.44
N ASN A 40 -15.19 1.79 -22.04
CA ASN A 40 -15.78 0.51 -22.40
C ASN A 40 -17.16 0.33 -21.77
N SER A 41 -18.07 -0.33 -22.51
CA SER A 41 -19.32 -0.84 -21.95
C SER A 41 -19.05 -1.95 -20.92
N ALA A 42 -20.09 -2.33 -20.17
CA ALA A 42 -19.99 -3.47 -19.26
C ALA A 42 -19.63 -4.77 -19.99
N ASP A 43 -20.19 -4.98 -21.19
CA ASP A 43 -19.95 -6.16 -22.02
C ASP A 43 -18.52 -6.18 -22.56
N ASN A 44 -18.03 -5.05 -23.11
CA ASN A 44 -16.64 -4.95 -23.57
C ASN A 44 -15.65 -5.12 -22.42
N THR A 45 -16.00 -4.65 -21.22
CA THR A 45 -15.19 -4.86 -20.01
C THR A 45 -15.22 -6.34 -19.59
N TYR A 46 -16.36 -7.01 -19.72
CA TYR A 46 -16.45 -8.45 -19.48
C TYR A 46 -15.52 -9.23 -20.41
N ASP A 47 -15.56 -8.94 -21.71
CA ASP A 47 -14.68 -9.59 -22.69
C ASP A 47 -13.20 -9.36 -22.38
N LEU A 48 -12.82 -8.14 -21.97
CA LEU A 48 -11.46 -7.84 -21.52
C LEU A 48 -11.04 -8.72 -20.33
N LEU A 49 -11.88 -8.85 -19.31
CA LEU A 49 -11.57 -9.70 -18.14
C LEU A 49 -11.53 -11.19 -18.51
N ASN A 50 -12.47 -11.65 -19.33
CA ASN A 50 -12.57 -13.03 -19.76
C ASN A 50 -11.35 -13.45 -20.60
N ASN A 51 -10.93 -12.60 -21.53
CA ASN A 51 -9.76 -12.83 -22.37
C ASN A 51 -8.48 -12.87 -21.52
N PHE A 52 -8.31 -11.91 -20.61
CA PHE A 52 -7.17 -11.91 -19.68
C PHE A 52 -7.11 -13.19 -18.84
N MET A 53 -8.25 -13.63 -18.28
CA MET A 53 -8.30 -14.87 -17.48
C MET A 53 -8.04 -16.12 -18.32
N THR A 54 -8.52 -16.15 -19.56
CA THR A 54 -8.28 -17.26 -20.49
C THR A 54 -6.80 -17.41 -20.84
N GLU A 55 -6.11 -16.29 -21.03
CA GLU A 55 -4.70 -16.28 -21.42
C GLU A 55 -3.77 -16.58 -20.24
N TYR A 56 -4.02 -15.99 -19.07
CA TYR A 56 -3.03 -15.97 -17.98
C TYR A 56 -3.41 -16.77 -16.73
N TYR A 57 -4.68 -17.17 -16.54
CA TYR A 57 -5.11 -17.85 -15.31
C TYR A 57 -5.26 -19.36 -15.50
N PRO A 58 -4.41 -20.20 -14.87
CA PRO A 58 -4.46 -21.64 -15.03
C PRO A 58 -5.80 -22.24 -14.60
N HIS A 59 -6.31 -23.19 -15.39
CA HIS A 59 -7.59 -23.88 -15.15
C HIS A 59 -8.79 -22.94 -15.06
N TYR A 60 -8.74 -21.81 -15.77
CA TYR A 60 -9.88 -20.93 -15.91
C TYR A 60 -11.08 -21.65 -16.55
N ASN A 61 -12.27 -21.41 -16.01
CA ASN A 61 -13.52 -21.92 -16.53
C ASN A 61 -14.53 -20.77 -16.62
N THR A 62 -14.94 -20.44 -17.82
CA THR A 62 -15.80 -19.29 -18.10
C THR A 62 -17.11 -19.33 -17.30
N VAL A 63 -17.79 -20.49 -17.30
CA VAL A 63 -19.08 -20.68 -16.62
C VAL A 63 -18.96 -20.47 -15.11
N HIS A 64 -17.91 -21.00 -14.48
CA HIS A 64 -17.71 -20.84 -13.04
C HIS A 64 -17.37 -19.41 -12.62
N TRP A 65 -16.78 -18.62 -13.52
CA TRP A 65 -16.30 -17.28 -13.22
C TRP A 65 -17.21 -16.15 -13.72
N ASP A 66 -18.17 -16.44 -14.61
CA ASP A 66 -19.11 -15.47 -15.17
C ASP A 66 -19.75 -14.56 -14.11
N THR A 67 -20.38 -15.17 -13.09
CA THR A 67 -21.04 -14.43 -12.01
C THR A 67 -20.05 -13.59 -11.21
N PHE A 68 -18.82 -14.07 -11.07
CA PHE A 68 -17.76 -13.33 -10.39
C PHE A 68 -17.32 -12.11 -11.21
N LEU A 69 -17.05 -12.27 -12.51
CA LEU A 69 -16.63 -11.18 -13.39
C LEU A 69 -17.69 -10.09 -13.48
N THR A 70 -18.96 -10.48 -13.70
CA THR A 70 -20.09 -9.55 -13.71
C THR A 70 -20.20 -8.77 -12.40
N ARG A 71 -19.97 -9.44 -11.26
CA ARG A 71 -19.98 -8.77 -9.94
C ARG A 71 -18.82 -7.78 -9.79
N VAL A 72 -17.62 -8.10 -10.26
CA VAL A 72 -16.46 -7.20 -10.24
C VAL A 72 -16.73 -5.95 -11.08
N ILE A 73 -17.33 -6.09 -12.26
CA ILE A 73 -17.69 -4.97 -13.14
C ILE A 73 -18.72 -4.07 -12.45
N LYS A 74 -19.80 -4.64 -11.89
CA LYS A 74 -20.83 -3.88 -11.16
C LYS A 74 -20.24 -3.10 -9.96
N GLN A 75 -19.33 -3.71 -9.22
CA GLN A 75 -18.64 -3.04 -8.12
C GLN A 75 -17.76 -1.89 -8.62
N SER A 76 -17.08 -2.08 -9.76
CA SER A 76 -16.22 -1.07 -10.38
C SER A 76 -17.03 0.11 -10.92
N GLN A 77 -18.19 -0.14 -11.55
CA GLN A 77 -19.13 0.90 -11.97
C GLN A 77 -19.62 1.73 -10.79
N LYS A 78 -20.05 1.07 -9.70
CA LYS A 78 -20.48 1.76 -8.47
C LYS A 78 -19.36 2.63 -7.89
N TYR A 79 -18.14 2.10 -7.86
CA TYR A 79 -16.96 2.83 -7.39
C TYR A 79 -16.70 4.08 -8.23
N ILE A 80 -16.59 3.93 -9.56
CA ILE A 80 -16.34 5.05 -10.48
C ILE A 80 -17.43 6.12 -10.33
N LYS A 81 -18.70 5.72 -10.34
CA LYS A 81 -19.82 6.64 -10.15
C LYS A 81 -19.70 7.42 -8.84
N SER A 82 -19.40 6.74 -7.74
CA SER A 82 -19.24 7.40 -6.43
C SER A 82 -18.05 8.37 -6.38
N ARG A 83 -16.99 8.10 -7.16
CA ARG A 83 -15.82 8.98 -7.27
C ARG A 83 -16.16 10.21 -8.11
N GLU A 84 -16.84 10.03 -9.23
CA GLU A 84 -17.31 11.11 -10.11
C GLU A 84 -18.26 12.06 -9.37
N GLU A 85 -19.24 11.53 -8.64
CA GLU A 85 -20.17 12.31 -7.80
C GLU A 85 -19.44 13.13 -6.73
N ALA A 86 -18.30 12.64 -6.25
CA ALA A 86 -17.45 13.32 -5.28
C ALA A 86 -16.37 14.20 -5.93
N HIS A 87 -16.39 14.38 -7.25
CA HIS A 87 -15.39 15.09 -8.05
C HIS A 87 -13.95 14.58 -7.87
N LYS A 88 -13.79 13.26 -7.79
CA LYS A 88 -12.50 12.59 -7.58
C LYS A 88 -12.08 11.73 -8.77
N SER A 89 -10.79 11.43 -8.84
CA SER A 89 -10.17 10.59 -9.88
C SER A 89 -10.79 9.19 -9.94
N LYS A 90 -11.11 8.68 -11.13
CA LYS A 90 -11.78 7.37 -11.27
C LYS A 90 -10.89 6.18 -10.90
N LEU A 91 -9.58 6.35 -11.02
CA LEU A 91 -8.54 5.39 -10.64
C LEU A 91 -7.67 5.96 -9.54
N ILE A 92 -7.08 5.07 -8.73
CA ILE A 92 -6.05 5.45 -7.76
C ILE A 92 -4.68 5.38 -8.45
N GLU A 93 -3.97 6.49 -8.49
CA GLU A 93 -2.68 6.64 -9.20
C GLU A 93 -1.64 7.33 -8.32
N ILE A 94 -1.16 6.59 -7.32
CA ILE A 94 -0.17 7.03 -6.35
C ILE A 94 1.16 6.34 -6.65
N ASP A 95 2.09 7.11 -7.23
CA ASP A 95 3.45 6.65 -7.49
C ASP A 95 4.40 6.86 -6.33
N SER A 96 4.17 7.91 -5.54
CA SER A 96 5.01 8.19 -4.38
C SER A 96 4.27 8.94 -3.28
N VAL A 97 4.75 8.76 -2.05
CA VAL A 97 4.36 9.57 -0.89
C VAL A 97 5.56 10.37 -0.42
N SER A 98 5.44 11.69 -0.39
CA SER A 98 6.46 12.58 0.17
C SER A 98 6.44 12.51 1.69
N ILE A 99 7.61 12.40 2.30
CA ILE A 99 7.81 12.44 3.75
C ILE A 99 8.73 13.62 4.07
N THR A 100 8.34 14.48 5.00
CA THR A 100 9.07 15.71 5.32
C THR A 100 10.04 15.50 6.48
N TYR A 101 11.02 16.41 6.62
CA TYR A 101 11.93 16.38 7.76
C TYR A 101 11.21 16.63 9.09
N SER A 102 10.27 17.58 9.16
CA SER A 102 9.53 17.86 10.40
C SER A 102 8.76 16.64 10.91
N GLU A 103 8.12 15.89 10.02
CA GLU A 103 7.42 14.65 10.34
C GLU A 103 8.36 13.62 10.98
N LEU A 104 9.53 13.41 10.35
CA LEU A 104 10.53 12.45 10.81
C LEU A 104 11.14 12.86 12.16
N GLN A 105 11.43 14.15 12.33
CA GLN A 105 11.92 14.69 13.61
C GLN A 105 10.86 14.53 14.70
N LYS A 106 9.59 14.81 14.39
CA LYS A 106 8.48 14.62 15.33
C LYS A 106 8.39 13.16 15.77
N ILE A 107 8.42 12.21 14.83
CA ILE A 107 8.43 10.78 15.16
C ILE A 107 9.63 10.43 16.06
N LYS A 108 10.83 10.92 15.74
CA LYS A 108 12.07 10.65 16.52
C LYS A 108 11.98 11.11 17.97
N GLN A 109 11.15 12.09 18.30
CA GLN A 109 10.94 12.56 19.69
C GLN A 109 10.29 11.50 20.59
N LEU A 110 9.65 10.47 20.02
CA LEU A 110 9.05 9.36 20.79
C LEU A 110 10.09 8.53 21.56
N LYS A 111 11.36 8.55 21.14
CA LYS A 111 12.50 7.84 21.76
C LYS A 111 12.22 6.35 22.06
N SER A 112 11.36 5.73 21.26
CA SER A 112 10.92 4.35 21.41
C SER A 112 10.77 3.75 20.04
N LYS A 113 11.67 2.83 19.67
CA LYS A 113 11.67 2.20 18.35
C LYS A 113 10.31 1.58 17.97
N ARG A 114 9.55 1.06 18.94
CA ARG A 114 8.21 0.50 18.69
C ARG A 114 7.19 1.59 18.35
N LEU A 115 7.17 2.68 19.11
CA LEU A 115 6.25 3.80 18.86
C LEU A 115 6.63 4.55 17.58
N GLU A 116 7.93 4.74 17.35
CA GLU A 116 8.45 5.39 16.14
C GLU A 116 8.04 4.64 14.88
N LYS A 117 8.22 3.31 14.86
CA LYS A 117 7.79 2.47 13.73
C LYS A 117 6.28 2.54 13.51
N LEU A 118 5.49 2.50 14.58
CA LEU A 118 4.04 2.60 14.48
C LEU A 118 3.61 3.98 13.95
N ALA A 119 4.13 5.06 14.52
CA ALA A 119 3.82 6.42 14.11
C ALA A 119 4.20 6.68 12.64
N PHE A 120 5.36 6.18 12.19
CA PHE A 120 5.76 6.28 10.79
C PHE A 120 4.83 5.51 9.85
N VAL A 121 4.43 4.28 10.22
CA VAL A 121 3.46 3.53 9.42
C VAL A 121 2.12 4.27 9.35
N LEU A 122 1.61 4.76 10.47
CA LEU A 122 0.37 5.52 10.51
C LEU A 122 0.46 6.78 9.63
N LEU A 123 1.58 7.51 9.65
CA LEU A 123 1.81 8.66 8.77
C LEU A 123 1.71 8.29 7.29
N VAL A 124 2.33 7.18 6.87
CA VAL A 124 2.26 6.74 5.46
C VAL A 124 0.83 6.35 5.09
N TYR A 125 0.12 5.62 5.95
CA TYR A 125 -1.28 5.27 5.73
C TYR A 125 -2.18 6.51 5.66
N SER A 126 -1.99 7.51 6.53
CA SER A 126 -2.80 8.73 6.51
C SER A 126 -2.56 9.55 5.26
N LYS A 127 -1.31 9.70 4.81
CA LYS A 127 -0.99 10.38 3.54
C LYS A 127 -1.55 9.65 2.34
N ILE A 128 -1.47 8.32 2.30
CA ILE A 128 -2.12 7.53 1.24
C ILE A 128 -3.63 7.73 1.25
N ASN A 129 -4.27 7.70 2.42
CA ASN A 129 -5.70 7.92 2.51
C ASN A 129 -6.09 9.33 2.07
N ASN A 130 -5.27 10.34 2.35
CA ASN A 130 -5.46 11.69 1.85
C ASN A 130 -5.36 11.75 0.32
N LEU A 131 -4.33 11.13 -0.27
CA LEU A 131 -4.17 11.05 -1.73
C LEU A 131 -5.35 10.31 -2.39
N ILE A 132 -5.78 9.19 -1.82
CA ILE A 132 -6.94 8.42 -2.31
C ILE A 132 -8.21 9.26 -2.20
N ASN A 133 -8.44 9.90 -1.05
CA ASN A 133 -9.69 10.61 -0.80
C ASN A 133 -9.67 12.06 -1.29
N GLU A 134 -8.56 12.52 -1.85
CA GLU A 134 -8.33 13.88 -2.35
C GLU A 134 -8.71 14.92 -1.28
N ASN A 135 -8.18 14.73 -0.06
CA ASN A 135 -8.37 15.63 1.07
C ASN A 135 -7.09 15.71 1.94
N ASP A 136 -7.14 16.53 2.98
CA ASP A 136 -6.03 16.84 3.88
C ASP A 136 -6.33 16.46 5.35
N THR A 137 -7.21 15.49 5.56
CA THR A 137 -7.74 15.20 6.91
C THR A 137 -6.86 14.25 7.74
N TYR A 138 -6.05 13.42 7.08
CA TYR A 138 -5.13 12.43 7.67
C TYR A 138 -5.80 11.38 8.55
N TRP A 139 -7.05 11.04 8.25
CA TRP A 139 -7.74 9.94 8.91
C TRP A 139 -7.30 8.59 8.38
N ILE A 140 -7.15 7.65 9.31
CA ILE A 140 -6.84 6.25 9.04
C ILE A 140 -8.08 5.43 9.41
N ASN A 141 -8.58 4.71 8.42
CA ASN A 141 -9.73 3.79 8.53
C ASN A 141 -9.34 2.33 8.26
N ASN A 142 -8.05 2.05 8.08
CA ASN A 142 -7.53 0.72 7.82
C ASN A 142 -7.53 -0.14 9.09
N ASP A 143 -7.71 -1.44 8.92
CA ASP A 143 -7.68 -2.40 10.02
C ASP A 143 -6.28 -2.44 10.68
N LEU A 144 -6.25 -2.49 12.01
CA LEU A 144 -4.99 -2.51 12.78
C LEU A 144 -4.09 -3.68 12.37
N LYS A 145 -4.63 -4.86 12.03
CA LYS A 145 -3.81 -6.00 11.58
C LYS A 145 -3.04 -5.66 10.32
N GLU A 146 -3.64 -4.90 9.40
CA GLU A 146 -2.96 -4.44 8.19
C GLU A 146 -1.86 -3.43 8.51
N ILE A 147 -2.16 -2.42 9.33
CA ILE A 147 -1.17 -1.42 9.81
C ILE A 147 0.01 -2.13 10.48
N TYR A 148 -0.24 -3.04 11.42
CA TYR A 148 0.81 -3.75 12.13
C TYR A 148 1.62 -4.70 11.24
N SER A 149 1.01 -5.25 10.17
CA SER A 149 1.75 -6.09 9.21
C SER A 149 2.87 -5.31 8.50
N ASP A 150 2.67 -4.01 8.25
CA ASP A 150 3.67 -3.14 7.62
C ASP A 150 4.66 -2.52 8.62
N SER A 151 4.37 -2.62 9.92
CA SER A 151 5.26 -2.13 10.97
C SER A 151 6.49 -3.00 11.21
N GLN A 152 6.55 -4.21 10.63
CA GLN A 152 7.58 -5.22 10.93
C GLN A 152 7.80 -5.41 12.44
N MET A 153 6.72 -5.41 13.23
CA MET A 153 6.78 -5.66 14.67
C MET A 153 5.96 -6.91 15.01
N ALA A 154 6.52 -7.79 15.85
CA ALA A 154 5.76 -8.86 16.48
C ALA A 154 5.06 -8.28 17.72
N VAL A 155 3.76 -7.97 17.60
CA VAL A 155 2.98 -7.33 18.66
C VAL A 155 1.68 -8.11 18.88
N SER A 156 1.41 -8.47 20.13
CA SER A 156 0.15 -9.14 20.52
C SER A 156 -1.04 -8.20 20.28
N LYS A 157 -2.25 -8.73 20.03
CA LYS A 157 -3.45 -7.89 19.84
C LYS A 157 -3.69 -6.89 20.98
N LYS A 158 -3.44 -7.32 22.23
CA LYS A 158 -3.57 -6.45 23.41
C LYS A 158 -2.59 -5.28 23.34
N ASP A 159 -1.32 -5.56 23.03
CA ASP A 159 -0.30 -4.53 22.94
C ASP A 159 -0.50 -3.58 21.74
N GLN A 160 -1.18 -4.05 20.68
CA GLN A 160 -1.49 -3.21 19.52
C GLN A 160 -2.36 -2.01 19.92
N GLY A 161 -3.42 -2.25 20.72
CA GLY A 161 -4.25 -1.17 21.24
C GLY A 161 -3.49 -0.24 22.19
N LEU A 162 -2.65 -0.80 23.07
CA LEU A 162 -1.86 -0.02 24.03
C LEU A 162 -0.88 0.94 23.36
N LEU A 163 -0.22 0.53 22.26
CA LEU A 163 0.70 1.40 21.53
C LEU A 163 -0.03 2.56 20.84
N VAL A 164 -1.21 2.30 20.26
CA VAL A 164 -2.05 3.35 19.64
C VAL A 164 -2.52 4.32 20.72
N HIS A 165 -3.05 3.80 21.83
CA HIS A 165 -3.47 4.63 22.97
C HIS A 165 -2.33 5.49 23.51
N LYS A 166 -1.11 4.95 23.60
CA LYS A 166 0.06 5.71 24.01
C LYS A 166 0.39 6.85 23.04
N LEU A 167 0.24 6.66 21.73
CA LEU A 167 0.41 7.74 20.76
C LEU A 167 -0.67 8.82 20.88
N ILE A 168 -1.92 8.44 21.21
CA ILE A 168 -3.01 9.38 21.51
C ILE A 168 -2.66 10.22 22.74
N GLN A 169 -2.27 9.59 23.85
CA GLN A 169 -1.88 10.28 25.08
C GLN A 169 -0.70 11.25 24.89
N LEU A 170 0.22 10.92 23.97
CA LEU A 170 1.36 11.77 23.63
C LEU A 170 1.01 12.88 22.61
N GLY A 171 -0.24 12.98 22.15
CA GLY A 171 -0.70 14.00 21.22
C GLY A 171 -0.27 13.79 19.76
N TYR A 172 0.12 12.57 19.38
CA TYR A 172 0.47 12.24 17.99
C TYR A 172 -0.76 11.85 17.17
N LEU A 173 -1.78 11.31 17.86
CA LEU A 173 -3.01 10.84 17.25
C LEU A 173 -4.23 11.43 17.96
N LYS A 174 -5.34 11.50 17.23
CA LYS A 174 -6.67 11.77 17.77
C LYS A 174 -7.61 10.65 17.40
N GLU A 175 -8.38 10.16 18.36
CA GLU A 175 -9.40 9.14 18.11
C GLU A 175 -10.68 9.74 17.52
N SER A 176 -11.42 8.90 16.80
CA SER A 176 -12.76 9.21 16.32
C SER A 176 -13.73 9.39 17.49
N ARG A 177 -14.69 10.31 17.35
CA ARG A 177 -15.79 10.50 18.32
C ARG A 177 -16.97 9.56 18.06
N TYR A 178 -16.98 8.86 16.93
CA TYR A 178 -18.04 7.92 16.60
C TYR A 178 -17.91 6.66 17.44
N ILE A 179 -19.01 6.23 18.04
CA ILE A 179 -19.08 4.99 18.84
C ILE A 179 -18.64 3.81 17.96
N ASP A 180 -17.86 2.89 18.55
CA ASP A 180 -17.28 1.70 17.90
C ASP A 180 -16.33 1.95 16.73
N SER A 181 -15.92 3.20 16.51
CA SER A 181 -14.93 3.54 15.49
C SER A 181 -13.51 3.36 16.02
N THR A 182 -12.69 2.56 15.32
CA THR A 182 -11.25 2.44 15.58
C THR A 182 -10.42 3.42 14.76
N ASN A 183 -11.06 4.40 14.13
CA ASN A 183 -10.39 5.34 13.25
C ASN A 183 -9.56 6.34 14.07
N VAL A 184 -8.39 6.68 13.56
CA VAL A 184 -7.48 7.64 14.18
C VAL A 184 -7.00 8.67 13.16
N GLN A 185 -6.81 9.90 13.61
CA GLN A 185 -6.25 11.00 12.83
C GLN A 185 -4.79 11.21 13.22
N VAL A 186 -3.92 11.35 12.23
CA VAL A 186 -2.51 11.73 12.44
C VAL A 186 -2.42 13.25 12.59
N LEU A 187 -1.88 13.72 13.72
CA LEU A 187 -1.85 15.16 14.06
C LEU A 187 -0.54 15.86 13.71
N PHE A 188 0.45 15.11 13.20
CA PHE A 188 1.79 15.63 12.93
C PHE A 188 2.19 15.56 11.44
N ALA A 189 1.25 15.24 10.56
CA ALA A 189 1.49 15.24 9.13
C ALA A 189 1.50 16.69 8.60
N VAL A 190 2.40 16.98 7.68
CA VAL A 190 2.61 18.31 7.09
C VAL A 190 2.74 18.15 5.57
N GLU A 191 2.06 18.99 4.78
CA GLU A 191 2.23 19.00 3.31
C GLU A 191 3.30 19.99 2.83
N GLU A 192 3.35 21.18 3.42
CA GLU A 192 4.21 22.29 2.98
C GLU A 192 5.50 22.37 3.81
N ASP A 193 6.40 21.40 3.63
CA ASP A 193 7.70 21.40 4.29
C ASP A 193 8.78 20.74 3.43
N GLU A 194 10.04 20.85 3.85
CA GLU A 194 11.19 20.25 3.18
C GLU A 194 11.04 18.71 3.13
N VAL A 195 10.96 18.19 1.91
CA VAL A 195 10.85 16.75 1.65
C VAL A 195 12.17 16.06 1.96
N ALA A 196 12.17 15.15 2.94
CA ALA A 196 13.32 14.33 3.28
C ALA A 196 13.55 13.21 2.26
N PHE A 197 12.47 12.53 1.87
CA PHE A 197 12.51 11.53 0.80
C PHE A 197 11.10 11.24 0.25
N LYS A 198 11.05 10.67 -0.96
CA LYS A 198 9.83 10.14 -1.58
C LYS A 198 9.78 8.63 -1.46
N LEU A 199 8.72 8.10 -0.86
CA LEU A 199 8.43 6.67 -0.80
C LEU A 199 7.80 6.22 -2.11
N VAL A 200 8.58 5.54 -2.95
CA VAL A 200 8.11 4.91 -4.20
C VAL A 200 7.82 3.41 -4.07
N ARG A 201 8.30 2.80 -2.98
CA ARG A 201 8.17 1.37 -2.68
C ARG A 201 7.54 1.16 -1.32
N PHE A 202 6.37 0.52 -1.33
CA PHE A 202 5.53 0.30 -0.15
C PHE A 202 5.67 -1.11 0.43
N ASP A 203 6.58 -1.93 -0.10
CA ASP A 203 7.06 -3.15 0.54
C ASP A 203 8.08 -2.80 1.63
N ASP A 204 7.84 -3.27 2.86
CA ASP A 204 8.76 -3.08 3.99
C ASP A 204 9.17 -1.60 4.22
N PHE A 205 8.27 -0.66 3.91
CA PHE A 205 8.57 0.77 3.87
C PHE A 205 8.96 1.36 5.23
N VAL A 206 8.56 0.74 6.34
CA VAL A 206 9.01 1.11 7.68
C VAL A 206 10.53 1.07 7.83
N LEU A 207 11.23 0.27 7.02
CA LEU A 207 12.69 0.25 6.98
C LEU A 207 13.30 1.54 6.42
N GLU A 208 12.54 2.30 5.63
CA GLU A 208 12.97 3.61 5.12
C GLU A 208 13.18 4.61 6.26
N TYR A 209 12.26 4.62 7.23
CA TYR A 209 12.42 5.41 8.45
C TYR A 209 13.66 5.00 9.25
N LEU A 210 13.89 3.70 9.40
CA LEU A 210 15.07 3.20 10.11
C LEU A 210 16.37 3.54 9.36
N ARG A 211 16.35 3.50 8.04
CA ARG A 211 17.46 3.94 7.18
C ARG A 211 17.78 5.42 7.40
N TRP A 212 16.75 6.28 7.41
CA TRP A 212 16.90 7.70 7.70
C TRP A 212 17.46 7.94 9.12
N LYS A 213 17.08 7.12 10.11
CA LYS A 213 17.67 7.16 11.46
C LYS A 213 19.13 6.68 11.54
N GLY A 214 19.71 6.17 10.44
CA GLY A 214 21.08 5.67 10.39
C GLY A 214 21.24 4.17 10.64
N GLU A 215 20.16 3.37 10.65
CA GLU A 215 20.28 1.92 10.69
C GLU A 215 20.82 1.38 9.36
N ASN A 216 21.59 0.28 9.42
CA ASN A 216 22.18 -0.35 8.24
C ASN A 216 21.12 -1.10 7.41
N ILE A 217 20.34 -0.34 6.64
CA ILE A 217 19.32 -0.85 5.73
C ILE A 217 19.86 -0.79 4.31
N LYS A 218 19.77 -1.92 3.60
CA LYS A 218 20.19 -2.05 2.19
C LYS A 218 19.05 -2.54 1.32
N ASN A 219 19.18 -2.30 0.03
CA ASN A 219 18.30 -2.90 -0.97
C ASN A 219 18.98 -4.17 -1.51
N CYS A 220 18.20 -5.23 -1.68
CA CYS A 220 18.64 -6.42 -2.38
C CYS A 220 19.01 -6.04 -3.82
N THR A 221 20.20 -6.41 -4.30
CA THR A 221 20.64 -6.05 -5.66
C THR A 221 19.84 -6.74 -6.77
N VAL A 222 19.11 -7.81 -6.45
CA VAL A 222 18.32 -8.59 -7.42
C VAL A 222 16.88 -8.09 -7.48
N CYS A 223 16.18 -8.07 -6.35
CA CYS A 223 14.74 -7.72 -6.31
C CYS A 223 14.45 -6.29 -5.81
N GLY A 224 15.48 -5.55 -5.39
CA GLY A 224 15.35 -4.20 -4.83
C GLY A 224 14.71 -4.12 -3.43
N ARG A 225 14.29 -5.25 -2.84
CA ARG A 225 13.63 -5.29 -1.51
C ARG A 225 14.53 -4.74 -0.41
N ARG A 226 13.96 -3.91 0.47
CA ARG A 226 14.67 -3.37 1.65
C ARG A 226 14.91 -4.44 2.70
N MET A 227 16.07 -4.41 3.33
CA MET A 227 16.48 -5.42 4.31
C MET A 227 17.47 -4.86 5.32
N LEU A 228 17.34 -5.32 6.56
CA LEU A 228 18.32 -5.06 7.60
C LEU A 228 19.61 -5.84 7.28
N ALA A 229 20.70 -5.13 7.03
CA ALA A 229 21.98 -5.70 6.71
C ALA A 229 22.77 -6.02 8.00
N ARG A 230 23.21 -7.28 8.11
CA ARG A 230 24.06 -7.72 9.24
C ARG A 230 25.53 -7.32 9.06
N SER A 231 25.93 -7.02 7.83
CA SER A 231 27.27 -6.59 7.49
C SER A 231 27.23 -5.74 6.23
N ASN A 232 28.26 -4.92 6.04
CA ASN A 232 28.40 -4.11 4.83
C ASN A 232 28.55 -4.94 3.55
N ARG A 233 28.91 -6.23 3.66
CA ARG A 233 29.05 -7.14 2.51
C ARG A 233 27.74 -7.78 2.06
N MET A 234 26.65 -7.65 2.83
CA MET A 234 25.37 -8.28 2.51
C MET A 234 24.72 -7.59 1.29
N LYS A 235 24.59 -8.31 0.17
CA LYS A 235 24.00 -7.81 -1.09
C LYS A 235 22.58 -8.31 -1.39
N TYR A 236 22.18 -9.46 -0.85
CA TYR A 236 20.94 -10.15 -1.23
C TYR A 236 20.01 -10.40 -0.05
N CYS A 237 18.70 -10.36 -0.31
CA CYS A 237 17.71 -10.82 0.65
C CYS A 237 17.75 -12.35 0.78
N ARG A 238 17.11 -12.88 1.83
CA ARG A 238 17.11 -14.32 2.11
C ARG A 238 16.49 -15.14 0.97
N GLU A 239 15.47 -14.60 0.32
CA GLU A 239 14.76 -15.25 -0.79
C GLU A 239 15.66 -15.34 -2.03
N CYS A 240 16.23 -14.22 -2.48
CA CYS A 240 17.16 -14.21 -3.62
C CYS A 240 18.41 -15.06 -3.37
N LYS A 241 18.93 -15.06 -2.13
CA LYS A 241 20.05 -15.93 -1.76
C LYS A 241 19.68 -17.42 -1.86
N ARG A 242 18.46 -17.80 -1.47
CA ARG A 242 17.97 -19.19 -1.58
C ARG A 242 17.69 -19.60 -3.02
N ALA A 243 17.21 -18.67 -3.85
CA ALA A 243 16.95 -18.91 -5.27
C ALA A 243 18.22 -19.05 -6.12
N GLY A 244 19.41 -19.03 -5.51
CA GLY A 244 20.66 -19.28 -6.23
C GLY A 244 21.18 -18.10 -7.02
N TYR A 245 20.67 -16.87 -6.80
CA TYR A 245 21.27 -15.66 -7.36
C TYR A 245 22.58 -15.33 -6.63
N THR A 246 23.61 -16.14 -6.86
CA THR A 246 25.01 -15.74 -6.73
C THR A 246 25.38 -15.06 -8.03
N LEU A 247 25.79 -13.79 -7.99
CA LEU A 247 26.36 -13.14 -9.17
C LEU A 247 27.43 -14.05 -9.78
N SER A 248 27.24 -14.45 -11.03
CA SER A 248 28.34 -14.53 -11.98
C SER A 248 29.17 -13.26 -11.82
N ASN A 249 30.45 -13.44 -11.58
CA ASN A 249 31.43 -12.37 -11.41
C ASN A 249 31.38 -11.43 -12.62
N GLU A 250 31.25 -10.13 -12.34
CA GLU A 250 31.94 -9.07 -13.07
C GLU A 250 32.76 -8.28 -12.05
#